data_AF-A0AAW2DDX8-F1
#
_entry.id   AF-A0AAW2DDX8-F1
#
_cell.length_a   1.000
_cell.length_b   1.000
_cell.length_c   1.000
_cell.angle_alpha   90.00
_cell.angle_beta   90.00
_cell.angle_gamma   90.00
#
_symmetry.space_group_name_H-M   'P 1'
#
loop_
_entity.id
_entity.type
_entity.pdbx_description
1 polymer ?
#
loop_
_entity_poly.entity_id
_entity_poly.type
_entity_poly.pdbx_seq_one_letter_code
_entity_poly.pdbx_strand_id
1 'polypeptide(L)'
;MMVLPQGKKGVWIKLPIEYANLVDATVKEGFRYHHAEPDYLMLVLVVQEISGKFKGTGVWKFPTGVVNEVIYMFLNLLLVFHSNLSLSLSHTIYRQSHKSFFSKSDLLFICILKPRNFDIEKQNSEIEAAQVQAVLRRKLFAVSTRNIPPQRPIRILTSAMALAQGKWVKLDQNGTGPGARSSHAISIVGQKAYVFGGEFSPRVPVDNKVHVFDLETLTWSIANATGDVPPPRVGVTMAAVGKTIYVFGGRDSEHNELNELYKFDTSTSKWTQLSNGPDHRSYHSTTADDRHVYIFGGCGVAGRLNDLWAYDVVDQKWIKYPNPGDKIRGRGGPGLAVAQGKIWVVYGFAGEEVDDVHYFDPAREEWAQVETTGEKPTARSVFSTVGIGKYIFIHGGEVDPSDLGHLGAGKFANEVYTLDTETLVWKRWEDGPDSGDHPGPRGWTAFAGGHRHGKEGLLVYGGNSPSNDRLGDIFFFTPYL
;
A
#
# COMPACT_ATOMS: atom_id res chain seq x y z
N MET A 1 -6.04 -44.42 -4.11
CA MET A 1 -6.48 -43.38 -5.07
C MET A 1 -6.23 -42.04 -4.41
N MET A 2 -5.13 -41.35 -4.73
CA MET A 2 -4.86 -40.01 -4.24
C MET A 2 -4.94 -39.07 -5.45
N VAL A 3 -6.10 -38.45 -5.61
CA VAL A 3 -6.33 -37.42 -6.63
C VAL A 3 -5.80 -36.13 -6.04
N LEU A 4 -4.66 -35.64 -6.54
CA LEU A 4 -4.24 -34.27 -6.23
C LEU A 4 -5.16 -33.30 -6.99
N PRO A 5 -5.70 -32.25 -6.35
CA PRO A 5 -6.49 -31.23 -7.04
C PRO A 5 -5.67 -30.59 -8.17
N GLN A 6 -6.33 -30.29 -9.29
CA GLN A 6 -5.73 -29.66 -10.47
C GLN A 6 -5.04 -28.33 -10.09
N GLY A 7 -3.83 -28.09 -10.60
CA GLY A 7 -3.22 -26.75 -10.59
C GLY A 7 -1.80 -26.57 -10.01
N LYS A 8 -1.03 -27.60 -9.64
CA LYS A 8 0.34 -27.39 -9.09
C LYS A 8 1.45 -27.63 -10.12
N LYS A 9 2.29 -26.59 -10.34
CA LYS A 9 3.66 -26.75 -10.86
C LYS A 9 4.55 -27.26 -9.71
N GLY A 10 5.58 -28.06 -10.02
CA GLY A 10 6.43 -28.71 -9.02
C GLY A 10 6.89 -27.77 -7.90
N VAL A 11 6.70 -28.20 -6.64
CA VAL A 11 7.01 -27.40 -5.45
C VAL A 11 8.36 -27.85 -4.89
N TRP A 12 9.23 -26.87 -4.68
CA TRP A 12 10.52 -27.04 -4.01
C TRP A 12 10.49 -26.33 -2.67
N ILE A 13 11.00 -27.00 -1.63
CA ILE A 13 11.15 -26.42 -0.30
C ILE A 13 12.64 -26.41 0.01
N LYS A 14 13.19 -25.22 0.22
CA LYS A 14 14.49 -25.01 0.85
C LYS A 14 14.23 -24.89 2.35
N LEU A 15 14.60 -25.92 3.11
CA LEU A 15 14.41 -25.97 4.56
C LEU A 15 15.75 -25.69 5.25
N PRO A 16 15.95 -24.50 5.87
CA PRO A 16 17.16 -24.24 6.64
C PRO A 16 17.38 -25.30 7.73
N ILE A 17 18.65 -25.63 8.00
CA ILE A 17 19.00 -26.75 8.88
C ILE A 17 18.49 -26.58 10.33
N GLU A 18 18.31 -25.33 10.77
CA GLU A 18 17.69 -24.97 12.05
C GLU A 18 16.21 -25.42 12.18
N TYR A 19 15.54 -25.73 11.07
CA TYR A 19 14.18 -26.28 11.02
C TYR A 19 14.14 -27.77 10.65
N ALA A 20 15.24 -28.50 10.83
CA ALA A 20 15.32 -29.93 10.50
C ALA A 20 14.25 -30.80 11.21
N ASN A 21 13.70 -30.33 12.33
CA ASN A 21 12.59 -30.99 13.03
C ASN A 21 11.29 -31.04 12.22
N LEU A 22 11.16 -30.24 11.15
CA LEU A 22 9.99 -30.24 10.26
C LEU A 22 10.08 -31.24 9.11
N VAL A 23 11.25 -31.84 8.88
CA VAL A 23 11.49 -32.75 7.75
C VAL A 23 10.51 -33.94 7.75
N ASP A 24 10.30 -34.55 8.91
CA ASP A 24 9.37 -35.68 9.04
C ASP A 24 7.92 -35.28 8.70
N ALA A 25 7.51 -34.07 9.07
CA ALA A 25 6.20 -33.54 8.69
C ALA A 25 6.12 -33.30 7.18
N THR A 26 7.15 -32.68 6.58
CA THR A 26 7.18 -32.39 5.15
C THR A 26 7.22 -33.65 4.29
N VAL A 27 7.90 -34.72 4.74
CA VAL A 27 7.92 -36.02 4.06
C VAL A 27 6.56 -36.72 4.14
N LYS A 28 5.84 -36.61 5.27
CA LYS A 28 4.46 -37.13 5.40
C LYS A 28 3.50 -36.46 4.43
N GLU A 29 3.71 -35.19 4.13
CA GLU A 29 2.96 -34.43 3.12
C GLU A 29 3.38 -34.74 1.66
N GLY A 30 4.26 -35.72 1.45
CA GLY A 30 4.57 -36.27 0.12
C GLY A 30 5.84 -35.74 -0.53
N PHE A 31 6.57 -34.83 0.12
CA PHE A 31 7.88 -34.37 -0.38
C PHE A 31 8.94 -35.46 -0.24
N ARG A 32 10.00 -35.33 -1.04
CA ARG A 32 11.15 -36.23 -1.09
C ARG A 32 12.45 -35.43 -1.01
N TYR A 33 13.46 -36.01 -0.41
CA TYR A 33 14.82 -35.47 -0.40
C TYR A 33 15.35 -35.31 -1.82
N HIS A 34 15.94 -34.15 -2.10
CA HIS A 34 16.59 -33.88 -3.38
C HIS A 34 18.11 -33.70 -3.21
N HIS A 35 18.55 -32.70 -2.45
CA HIS A 35 19.95 -32.54 -2.03
C HIS A 35 20.02 -31.80 -0.68
N ALA A 36 21.20 -31.79 -0.06
CA ALA A 36 21.47 -31.07 1.19
C ALA A 36 22.75 -30.25 1.03
N GLU A 37 22.77 -29.07 1.66
CA GLU A 37 23.94 -28.21 1.82
C GLU A 37 24.18 -27.99 3.33
N PRO A 38 25.35 -27.44 3.74
CA PRO A 38 25.68 -27.29 5.16
C PRO A 38 24.65 -26.51 5.98
N ASP A 39 23.91 -25.60 5.35
CA ASP A 39 22.94 -24.68 5.97
C ASP A 39 21.48 -25.00 5.63
N TYR A 40 21.18 -25.94 4.72
CA TYR A 40 19.80 -26.30 4.37
C TYR A 40 19.61 -27.68 3.72
N LEU A 41 18.35 -28.13 3.71
CA LEU A 41 17.89 -29.31 3.00
C LEU A 41 16.90 -28.93 1.89
N MET A 42 17.08 -29.44 0.68
CA MET A 42 16.12 -29.31 -0.41
C MET A 42 15.20 -30.52 -0.49
N LEU A 43 13.90 -30.23 -0.38
CA LEU A 43 12.81 -31.19 -0.53
C LEU A 43 11.99 -30.84 -1.78
N VAL A 44 11.52 -31.85 -2.48
CA VAL A 44 10.78 -31.71 -3.74
C VAL A 44 9.52 -32.56 -3.74
N LEU A 45 8.44 -32.04 -4.30
CA LEU A 45 7.23 -32.82 -4.55
C LEU A 45 7.27 -33.45 -5.95
N VAL A 46 7.33 -34.78 -6.00
CA VAL A 46 7.31 -35.58 -7.22
C VAL A 46 6.03 -36.41 -7.29
N VAL A 47 5.54 -36.67 -8.51
CA VAL A 47 4.29 -37.40 -8.76
C VAL A 47 4.53 -38.57 -9.70
N GLN A 48 3.75 -39.65 -9.53
CA GLN A 48 3.69 -40.70 -10.55
C GLN A 48 2.74 -40.30 -11.66
N GLU A 49 3.11 -40.62 -12.90
CA GLU A 49 2.28 -40.31 -14.05
C GLU A 49 0.97 -41.10 -14.01
N ILE A 50 -0.16 -40.38 -13.97
CA ILE A 50 -1.51 -40.98 -13.94
C ILE A 50 -2.08 -41.24 -15.35
N SER A 51 -1.49 -40.63 -16.38
CA SER A 51 -1.83 -40.75 -17.80
C SER A 51 -0.61 -40.44 -18.67
N GLY A 52 -0.33 -41.25 -19.70
CA GLY A 52 0.85 -41.07 -20.55
C GLY A 52 1.76 -42.31 -20.58
N LYS A 53 2.92 -42.18 -21.22
CA LYS A 53 3.83 -43.31 -21.54
C LYS A 53 4.42 -43.99 -20.29
N PHE A 54 4.55 -43.30 -19.16
CA PHE A 54 5.10 -43.84 -17.91
C PHE A 54 4.01 -44.17 -16.88
N LYS A 55 2.73 -44.22 -17.29
CA LYS A 55 1.65 -44.67 -16.39
C LYS A 55 1.87 -46.13 -15.99
N GLY A 56 1.87 -46.40 -14.69
CA GLY A 56 1.97 -47.75 -14.14
C GLY A 56 3.37 -48.35 -14.14
N THR A 57 4.40 -47.61 -14.55
CA THR A 57 5.81 -48.08 -14.53
C THR A 57 6.51 -47.83 -13.20
N GLY A 58 5.86 -47.16 -12.25
CA GLY A 58 6.43 -46.78 -10.95
C GLY A 58 7.40 -45.59 -11.00
N VAL A 59 7.63 -45.00 -12.19
CA VAL A 59 8.52 -43.86 -12.38
C VAL A 59 7.91 -42.58 -11.78
N TRP A 60 8.69 -41.90 -10.93
CA TRP A 60 8.35 -40.61 -10.32
C TRP A 60 8.93 -39.47 -11.14
N LYS A 61 8.12 -38.43 -11.42
CA LYS A 61 8.52 -37.27 -12.21
C LYS A 61 8.01 -35.96 -11.60
N PHE A 62 8.52 -34.84 -12.11
CA PHE A 62 7.99 -33.53 -11.76
C PHE A 62 6.56 -33.33 -12.30
N PRO A 63 5.67 -32.64 -11.57
CA PRO A 63 4.33 -32.35 -12.05
C PRO A 63 4.37 -31.44 -13.29
N THR A 64 3.83 -31.92 -14.40
CA THR A 64 3.66 -31.14 -15.65
C THR A 64 2.17 -31.08 -15.96
N GLY A 65 1.49 -29.96 -15.69
CA GLY A 65 0.05 -29.78 -15.87
C GLY A 65 -0.35 -28.51 -16.64
N VAL A 66 -1.54 -28.52 -17.24
CA VAL A 66 -2.19 -27.40 -17.97
C VAL A 66 -2.99 -26.54 -16.99
N VAL A 67 -3.04 -25.23 -17.24
CA VAL A 67 -3.53 -24.18 -16.33
C VAL A 67 -5.06 -24.04 -16.36
N ASN A 68 -5.67 -23.98 -15.16
CA ASN A 68 -6.62 -22.93 -14.78
C ASN A 68 -6.46 -22.65 -13.26
N GLU A 69 -6.31 -21.36 -12.96
CA GLU A 69 -6.38 -20.64 -11.67
C GLU A 69 -5.65 -21.15 -10.39
N VAL A 70 -4.68 -20.30 -9.98
CA VAL A 70 -4.24 -19.85 -8.64
C VAL A 70 -4.56 -20.69 -7.40
N ILE A 71 -3.51 -21.13 -6.70
CA ILE A 71 -3.48 -21.26 -5.22
C ILE A 71 -2.14 -20.70 -4.72
N TYR A 72 -2.20 -19.65 -3.90
CA TYR A 72 -1.06 -19.12 -3.14
C TYR A 72 -0.92 -19.89 -1.81
N MET A 73 0.29 -20.31 -1.47
CA MET A 73 0.64 -20.73 -0.11
C MET A 73 1.94 -20.03 0.24
N PHE A 74 1.85 -19.00 1.08
CA PHE A 74 2.99 -18.22 1.54
C PHE A 74 3.81 -19.05 2.55
N LEU A 75 5.09 -19.27 2.26
CA LEU A 75 6.11 -19.39 3.29
C LEU A 75 7.14 -18.30 2.99
N ASN A 76 7.19 -17.30 3.88
CA ASN A 76 8.12 -16.19 3.82
C ASN A 76 9.57 -16.72 3.91
N LEU A 77 10.36 -16.50 2.87
CA LEU A 77 11.81 -16.35 3.02
C LEU A 77 12.20 -15.03 2.34
N LEU A 78 12.35 -14.02 3.19
CA LEU A 78 12.91 -12.73 2.87
C LEU A 78 14.37 -12.92 2.45
N LEU A 79 14.73 -12.53 1.22
CA LEU A 79 16.11 -12.50 0.75
C LEU A 79 16.58 -11.04 0.81
N VAL A 80 17.05 -10.62 1.98
CA VAL A 80 17.83 -9.38 2.12
C VAL A 80 19.30 -9.78 2.15
N PHE A 81 20.03 -9.42 1.11
CA PHE A 81 21.49 -9.50 1.10
C PHE A 81 22.05 -8.49 2.09
N HIS A 82 22.72 -8.98 3.13
CA HIS A 82 23.61 -8.20 3.96
C HIS A 82 24.93 -8.95 4.07
N SER A 83 25.82 -8.73 3.10
CA SER A 83 27.26 -8.97 3.23
C SER A 83 27.97 -8.50 1.97
N ASN A 84 29.16 -7.92 2.14
CA ASN A 84 30.03 -7.26 1.15
C ASN A 84 30.53 -8.16 -0.01
N LEU A 85 29.63 -8.77 -0.77
CA LEU A 85 29.96 -9.56 -1.95
C LEU A 85 29.62 -8.77 -3.20
N SER A 86 30.65 -8.20 -3.85
CA SER A 86 30.48 -7.65 -5.19
C SER A 86 30.23 -8.80 -6.18
N LEU A 87 29.02 -8.89 -6.73
CA LEU A 87 28.62 -9.89 -7.72
C LEU A 87 28.52 -9.23 -9.11
N SER A 88 28.91 -9.95 -10.16
CA SER A 88 28.63 -9.52 -11.54
C SER A 88 27.82 -10.58 -12.30
N LEU A 89 26.85 -10.11 -13.08
CA LEU A 89 26.04 -10.94 -13.97
C LEU A 89 26.94 -11.51 -15.07
N SER A 90 27.01 -12.84 -15.17
CA SER A 90 27.94 -13.47 -16.11
C SER A 90 27.28 -13.94 -17.40
N HIS A 91 26.09 -14.55 -17.35
CA HIS A 91 25.36 -15.01 -18.54
C HIS A 91 23.85 -15.01 -18.31
N THR A 92 23.13 -14.69 -19.39
CA THR A 92 21.68 -14.81 -19.51
C THR A 92 21.38 -15.84 -20.58
N ILE A 93 20.73 -16.94 -20.23
CA ILE A 93 20.22 -17.89 -21.23
C ILE A 93 18.71 -17.67 -21.31
N TYR A 94 18.23 -17.29 -22.49
CA TYR A 94 16.82 -17.28 -22.81
C TYR A 94 16.51 -18.44 -23.76
N ARG A 95 15.39 -19.11 -23.53
CA ARG A 95 14.81 -20.01 -24.52
C ARG A 95 13.43 -19.49 -24.87
N GLN A 96 13.26 -19.16 -26.13
CA GLN A 96 11.96 -18.86 -26.72
C GLN A 96 11.63 -19.96 -27.71
N SER A 97 10.48 -20.62 -27.54
CA SER A 97 9.97 -21.62 -28.48
C SER A 97 8.68 -21.07 -29.07
N HIS A 98 8.71 -20.71 -30.36
CA HIS A 98 7.56 -20.15 -31.06
C HIS A 98 6.73 -21.25 -31.73
N LYS A 99 5.41 -21.20 -31.54
CA LYS A 99 4.44 -22.14 -32.14
C LYS A 99 4.77 -23.62 -31.89
N SER A 100 5.29 -23.96 -30.71
CA SER A 100 5.21 -25.36 -30.27
C SER A 100 3.74 -25.76 -30.10
N PHE A 101 3.47 -27.08 -30.13
CA PHE A 101 2.14 -27.70 -30.20
C PHE A 101 1.03 -26.83 -29.56
N PHE A 102 -0.02 -26.56 -30.35
CA PHE A 102 -1.18 -25.71 -30.01
C PHE A 102 -0.97 -24.19 -30.07
N SER A 103 -0.04 -23.69 -30.90
CA SER A 103 -0.02 -22.28 -31.33
C SER A 103 0.28 -21.25 -30.24
N LYS A 104 1.10 -21.59 -29.23
CA LYS A 104 1.54 -20.64 -28.18
C LYS A 104 3.07 -20.63 -28.04
N SER A 105 3.59 -19.54 -27.49
CA SER A 105 5.02 -19.31 -27.28
C SER A 105 5.37 -19.32 -25.79
N ASP A 106 6.45 -20.01 -25.43
CA ASP A 106 7.00 -20.08 -24.07
C ASP A 106 8.26 -19.20 -23.94
N LEU A 107 8.44 -18.58 -22.77
CA LEU A 107 9.67 -17.89 -22.36
C LEU A 107 10.19 -18.41 -21.02
N LEU A 108 11.50 -18.70 -20.96
CA LEU A 108 12.24 -19.07 -19.75
C LEU A 108 13.51 -18.23 -19.64
N PHE A 109 13.79 -17.72 -18.43
CA PHE A 109 15.01 -17.01 -18.09
C PHE A 109 15.80 -17.80 -17.04
N ILE A 110 17.11 -17.96 -17.26
CA ILE A 110 18.06 -18.47 -16.26
C ILE A 110 19.22 -17.48 -16.18
N CYS A 111 19.45 -16.93 -14.99
CA CYS A 111 20.55 -16.01 -14.69
C CYS A 111 21.61 -16.70 -13.84
N ILE A 112 22.88 -16.58 -14.24
CA ILE A 112 24.03 -17.12 -13.49
C ILE A 112 24.85 -15.95 -12.92
N LEU A 113 24.86 -15.84 -11.58
CA LEU A 113 25.66 -14.88 -10.83
C LEU A 113 27.01 -15.49 -10.44
N LYS A 114 28.09 -14.70 -10.55
CA LYS A 114 29.45 -15.10 -10.11
C LYS A 114 29.99 -14.15 -9.05
N PRO A 115 30.55 -14.67 -7.94
CA PRO A 115 31.30 -13.87 -6.97
C PRO A 115 32.60 -13.35 -7.57
N ARG A 116 32.98 -12.11 -7.23
CA ARG A 116 34.23 -11.47 -7.72
C ARG A 116 35.48 -11.86 -6.93
N ASN A 117 35.37 -12.41 -5.72
CA ASN A 117 36.47 -13.03 -4.98
C ASN A 117 35.95 -14.18 -4.09
N PHE A 118 36.87 -14.99 -3.57
CA PHE A 118 36.57 -16.21 -2.81
C PHE A 118 37.26 -16.27 -1.43
N ASP A 119 37.84 -15.15 -0.98
CA ASP A 119 38.55 -15.10 0.29
C ASP A 119 37.57 -15.03 1.46
N ILE A 120 37.60 -16.04 2.33
CA ILE A 120 36.77 -16.15 3.53
C ILE A 120 37.67 -15.99 4.76
N GLU A 121 37.47 -14.93 5.55
CA GLU A 121 38.12 -14.79 6.85
C GLU A 121 37.33 -15.56 7.94
N LYS A 122 38.05 -16.38 8.71
CA LYS A 122 37.45 -17.26 9.71
C LYS A 122 37.40 -16.56 11.08
N GLN A 123 36.20 -16.41 11.65
CA GLN A 123 36.01 -15.82 12.98
C GLN A 123 35.98 -16.89 14.08
N ASN A 124 37.11 -17.13 14.73
CA ASN A 124 37.29 -18.23 15.69
C ASN A 124 36.50 -18.06 17.00
N SER A 125 36.08 -16.85 17.36
CA SER A 125 35.32 -16.57 18.58
C SER A 125 33.90 -17.16 18.60
N GLU A 126 33.27 -17.30 17.43
CA GLU A 126 31.93 -17.89 17.33
C GLU A 126 31.94 -19.42 17.42
N ILE A 127 33.06 -20.04 17.03
CA ILE A 127 33.22 -21.51 17.03
C ILE A 127 33.37 -22.06 18.44
N GLU A 128 34.05 -21.35 19.35
CA GLU A 128 34.22 -21.78 20.75
C GLU A 128 32.92 -21.70 21.57
N ALA A 129 32.01 -20.77 21.27
CA ALA A 129 30.74 -20.63 21.97
C ALA A 129 29.78 -21.81 21.73
N ALA A 130 29.92 -22.52 20.61
CA ALA A 130 29.02 -23.61 20.22
C ALA A 130 29.32 -24.96 20.91
N GLN A 131 30.52 -25.18 21.46
CA GLN A 131 30.92 -26.50 21.99
C GLN A 131 30.51 -26.78 23.45
N VAL A 132 29.98 -25.79 24.19
CA VAL A 132 29.77 -25.91 25.65
C VAL A 132 28.41 -26.53 26.05
N GLN A 133 27.43 -26.75 25.15
CA GLN A 133 26.08 -27.18 25.55
C GLN A 133 25.76 -28.69 25.50
N ALA A 134 26.71 -29.59 25.22
CA ALA A 134 26.37 -30.98 24.90
C ALA A 134 26.46 -32.03 26.04
N VAL A 135 26.78 -31.70 27.30
CA VAL A 135 26.93 -32.73 28.36
C VAL A 135 26.22 -32.32 29.66
N LEU A 136 25.03 -32.87 29.94
CA LEU A 136 24.52 -33.31 31.26
C LEU A 136 22.97 -33.39 31.28
N ARG A 137 22.38 -34.59 31.09
CA ARG A 137 21.07 -34.97 31.69
C ARG A 137 20.94 -36.49 31.89
N ARG A 138 21.21 -37.00 33.11
CA ARG A 138 20.56 -38.22 33.67
C ARG A 138 20.44 -38.15 35.21
N LYS A 139 19.19 -38.05 35.66
CA LYS A 139 18.45 -38.61 36.84
C LYS A 139 19.09 -38.79 38.24
N LEU A 140 18.30 -38.31 39.23
CA LEU A 140 18.01 -38.81 40.61
C LEU A 140 19.13 -38.88 41.69
N PHE A 141 18.99 -38.11 42.78
CA PHE A 141 18.58 -38.52 44.15
C PHE A 141 18.78 -37.36 45.16
N ALA A 142 18.13 -37.46 46.33
CA ALA A 142 17.95 -36.43 47.35
C ALA A 142 19.18 -36.19 48.27
N VAL A 143 19.13 -35.03 48.97
CA VAL A 143 19.60 -34.72 50.35
C VAL A 143 20.57 -33.52 50.50
N SER A 144 20.12 -32.61 51.37
CA SER A 144 20.84 -31.71 52.29
C SER A 144 21.50 -30.40 51.80
N THR A 145 20.87 -29.33 52.28
CA THR A 145 21.30 -27.95 52.59
C THR A 145 22.79 -27.59 52.44
N ARG A 146 23.04 -26.48 51.73
CA ARG A 146 23.85 -25.32 52.19
C ARG A 146 23.69 -24.13 51.23
N ASN A 147 23.65 -22.95 51.85
CA ASN A 147 23.32 -21.62 51.33
C ASN A 147 24.10 -21.17 50.07
N ILE A 148 23.38 -20.67 49.06
CA ILE A 148 23.89 -19.75 48.02
C ILE A 148 22.85 -18.62 47.87
N PRO A 149 23.24 -17.33 47.93
CA PRO A 149 22.31 -16.20 47.91
C PRO A 149 21.65 -16.00 46.53
N PRO A 150 20.44 -15.40 46.47
CA PRO A 150 19.71 -15.24 45.22
C PRO A 150 20.36 -14.15 44.35
N GLN A 151 20.89 -14.53 43.19
CA GLN A 151 21.13 -13.58 42.10
C GLN A 151 19.80 -13.29 41.39
N ARG A 152 19.59 -12.01 41.10
CA ARG A 152 18.39 -11.43 40.49
C ARG A 152 18.05 -12.13 39.16
N PRO A 153 16.77 -12.29 38.81
CA PRO A 153 16.39 -12.86 37.52
C PRO A 153 16.83 -11.94 36.39
N ILE A 154 17.65 -12.47 35.47
CA ILE A 154 17.92 -11.88 34.17
C ILE A 154 16.60 -11.96 33.38
N ARG A 155 15.95 -10.81 33.17
CA ARG A 155 14.83 -10.70 32.23
C ARG A 155 15.38 -10.81 30.81
N ILE A 156 15.16 -11.95 30.17
CA ILE A 156 15.24 -12.05 28.72
C ILE A 156 13.98 -11.35 28.19
N LEU A 157 14.12 -10.10 27.75
CA LEU A 157 13.09 -9.41 26.98
C LEU A 157 13.09 -10.01 25.57
N THR A 158 12.30 -11.07 25.36
CA THR A 158 11.85 -11.41 24.01
C THR A 158 10.93 -10.29 23.55
N SER A 159 11.49 -9.31 22.84
CA SER A 159 10.70 -8.39 22.03
C SER A 159 10.09 -9.19 20.88
N ALA A 160 8.93 -9.81 21.14
CA ALA A 160 8.01 -10.10 20.06
C ALA A 160 7.73 -8.76 19.37
N MET A 161 8.13 -8.61 18.11
CA MET A 161 7.72 -7.44 17.32
C MET A 161 6.20 -7.38 17.38
N ALA A 162 5.65 -6.41 18.12
CA ALA A 162 4.22 -6.17 18.09
C ALA A 162 3.86 -5.77 16.66
N LEU A 163 3.14 -6.65 15.96
CA LEU A 163 2.55 -6.37 14.66
C LEU A 163 1.75 -5.07 14.82
N ALA A 164 1.93 -4.11 13.90
CA ALA A 164 1.05 -2.95 13.88
C ALA A 164 -0.33 -3.45 13.48
N GLN A 165 -1.27 -3.39 14.41
CA GLN A 165 -2.62 -3.90 14.22
C GLN A 165 -3.57 -2.73 14.08
N GLY A 166 -4.40 -2.76 13.05
CA GLY A 166 -5.46 -1.78 12.87
C GLY A 166 -6.80 -2.48 12.83
N LYS A 167 -7.87 -1.70 12.94
CA LYS A 167 -9.21 -2.20 12.74
C LYS A 167 -9.94 -1.39 11.70
N TRP A 168 -10.30 -2.08 10.62
CA TRP A 168 -11.32 -1.63 9.70
C TRP A 168 -12.71 -1.92 10.26
N VAL A 169 -13.62 -0.99 9.99
CA VAL A 169 -15.05 -1.16 10.22
C VAL A 169 -15.77 -0.67 8.97
N LYS A 170 -16.63 -1.50 8.39
CA LYS A 170 -17.56 -1.06 7.36
C LYS A 170 -18.67 -0.26 8.03
N LEU A 171 -18.92 0.95 7.56
CA LEU A 171 -19.98 1.79 8.12
C LEU A 171 -21.30 1.48 7.41
N ASP A 172 -22.34 1.25 8.19
CA ASP A 172 -23.70 1.25 7.69
C ASP A 172 -24.04 2.62 7.11
N GLN A 173 -24.98 2.65 6.17
CA GLN A 173 -25.38 3.88 5.49
C GLN A 173 -26.91 3.94 5.42
N ASN A 174 -27.47 4.93 6.10
CA ASN A 174 -28.90 5.23 6.10
C ASN A 174 -29.20 6.46 5.23
N GLY A 175 -30.44 6.60 4.77
CA GLY A 175 -30.86 7.73 3.93
C GLY A 175 -30.38 7.63 2.48
N THR A 176 -30.61 8.69 1.70
CA THR A 176 -30.23 8.76 0.28
C THR A 176 -28.88 9.43 0.12
N GLY A 177 -27.83 8.62 -0.03
CA GLY A 177 -26.46 9.08 -0.26
C GLY A 177 -26.10 9.32 -1.73
N PRO A 178 -24.83 9.65 -2.00
CA PRO A 178 -24.31 9.88 -3.34
C PRO A 178 -24.29 8.63 -4.23
N GLY A 179 -24.38 7.43 -3.63
CA GLY A 179 -24.22 6.17 -4.33
C GLY A 179 -22.79 5.93 -4.82
N ALA A 180 -22.60 4.86 -5.58
CA ALA A 180 -21.29 4.45 -6.07
C ALA A 180 -20.59 5.54 -6.90
N ARG A 181 -19.33 5.85 -6.58
CA ARG A 181 -18.52 6.82 -7.34
C ARG A 181 -17.02 6.70 -7.06
N SER A 182 -16.20 7.16 -8.00
CA SER A 182 -14.75 7.36 -7.86
C SER A 182 -14.36 8.80 -8.19
N SER A 183 -13.10 9.18 -7.95
CA SER A 183 -12.54 10.48 -8.35
C SER A 183 -13.33 11.70 -7.82
N HIS A 184 -13.98 11.54 -6.67
CA HIS A 184 -14.67 12.57 -5.90
C HIS A 184 -13.81 12.99 -4.71
N ALA A 185 -14.23 14.04 -4.01
CA ALA A 185 -13.53 14.53 -2.82
C ALA A 185 -14.39 14.31 -1.56
N ILE A 186 -13.72 14.04 -0.44
CA ILE A 186 -14.34 13.94 0.89
C ILE A 186 -13.49 14.70 1.92
N SER A 187 -14.14 15.40 2.86
CA SER A 187 -13.51 16.08 3.99
C SER A 187 -14.38 15.92 5.23
N ILE A 188 -13.75 15.75 6.39
CA ILE A 188 -14.45 15.66 7.67
C ILE A 188 -14.37 17.01 8.39
N VAL A 189 -15.52 17.53 8.83
CA VAL A 189 -15.63 18.72 9.69
C VAL A 189 -16.51 18.37 10.88
N GLY A 190 -15.90 18.31 12.07
CA GLY A 190 -16.55 17.77 13.26
C GLY A 190 -16.95 16.30 13.03
N GLN A 191 -18.21 15.98 13.27
CA GLN A 191 -18.75 14.62 13.15
C GLN A 191 -19.40 14.34 11.78
N LYS A 192 -19.12 15.17 10.77
CA LYS A 192 -19.76 15.10 9.46
C LYS A 192 -18.71 14.99 8.35
N ALA A 193 -18.88 14.01 7.48
CA ALA A 193 -18.13 13.89 6.24
C ALA A 193 -18.92 14.53 5.10
N TYR A 194 -18.28 15.44 4.38
CA TYR A 194 -18.86 16.15 3.23
C TYR A 194 -18.28 15.55 1.96
N VAL A 195 -19.10 15.29 0.96
CA VAL A 195 -18.73 14.68 -0.31
C VAL A 195 -19.16 15.56 -1.48
N PHE A 196 -18.26 15.73 -2.45
CA PHE A 196 -18.53 16.54 -3.64
C PHE A 196 -17.92 15.94 -4.92
N GLY A 197 -18.66 16.04 -6.02
CA GLY A 197 -18.23 15.63 -7.36
C GLY A 197 -18.11 14.12 -7.55
N GLY A 198 -17.29 13.74 -8.53
CA GLY A 198 -16.99 12.35 -8.88
C GLY A 198 -17.62 11.86 -10.16
N GLU A 199 -17.31 10.61 -10.47
CA GLU A 199 -17.82 9.88 -11.63
C GLU A 199 -18.43 8.53 -11.21
N PHE A 200 -19.48 8.12 -11.92
CA PHE A 200 -19.99 6.74 -11.89
C PHE A 200 -19.55 6.02 -13.17
N SER A 201 -19.84 6.62 -14.32
CA SER A 201 -19.28 6.22 -15.60
C SER A 201 -17.95 6.94 -15.87
N PRO A 202 -16.93 6.26 -16.44
CA PRO A 202 -15.63 6.85 -16.66
C PRO A 202 -15.69 8.23 -17.34
N ARG A 203 -15.04 9.23 -16.75
CA ARG A 203 -14.94 10.61 -17.26
C ARG A 203 -16.26 11.38 -17.35
N VAL A 204 -17.34 10.89 -16.74
CA VAL A 204 -18.65 11.57 -16.72
C VAL A 204 -18.94 12.06 -15.30
N PRO A 205 -18.91 13.39 -15.06
CA PRO A 205 -19.31 13.96 -13.78
C PRO A 205 -20.76 13.60 -13.39
N VAL A 206 -20.99 13.25 -12.13
CA VAL A 206 -22.32 12.80 -11.66
C VAL A 206 -23.25 13.97 -11.33
N ASP A 207 -22.87 14.82 -10.37
CA ASP A 207 -23.70 15.89 -9.84
C ASP A 207 -22.83 17.02 -9.25
N ASN A 208 -23.46 18.09 -8.78
CA ASN A 208 -22.83 19.18 -8.03
C ASN A 208 -23.42 19.35 -6.62
N LYS A 209 -23.93 18.26 -6.03
CA LYS A 209 -24.52 18.30 -4.69
C LYS A 209 -23.42 18.14 -3.65
N VAL A 210 -23.62 18.79 -2.50
CA VAL A 210 -22.83 18.49 -1.30
C VAL A 210 -23.59 17.47 -0.48
N HIS A 211 -23.14 16.22 -0.55
CA HIS A 211 -23.70 15.15 0.27
C HIS A 211 -23.01 15.16 1.63
N VAL A 212 -23.77 14.95 2.69
CA VAL A 212 -23.29 15.01 4.07
C VAL A 212 -23.62 13.71 4.77
N PHE A 213 -22.58 13.00 5.20
CA PHE A 213 -22.69 11.80 6.00
C PHE A 213 -22.40 12.11 7.46
N ASP A 214 -23.39 11.90 8.31
CA ASP A 214 -23.24 12.07 9.75
C ASP A 214 -22.62 10.80 10.36
N LEU A 215 -21.43 10.91 10.96
CA LEU A 215 -20.63 9.79 11.44
C LEU A 215 -21.17 9.18 12.74
N GLU A 216 -22.11 9.85 13.42
CA GLU A 216 -22.74 9.35 14.64
C GLU A 216 -24.02 8.58 14.33
N THR A 217 -24.87 9.15 13.48
CA THR A 217 -26.15 8.55 13.08
C THR A 217 -26.05 7.66 11.84
N LEU A 218 -24.88 7.64 11.19
CA LEU A 218 -24.61 6.90 9.96
C LEU A 218 -25.63 7.19 8.86
N THR A 219 -26.06 8.46 8.76
CA THR A 219 -27.15 8.88 7.88
C THR A 219 -26.69 9.93 6.89
N TRP A 220 -27.05 9.73 5.62
CA TRP A 220 -26.85 10.68 4.54
C TRP A 220 -27.94 11.75 4.51
N SER A 221 -27.50 12.96 4.16
CA SER A 221 -28.36 14.08 3.80
C SER A 221 -27.70 14.89 2.68
N ILE A 222 -28.45 15.81 2.07
CA ILE A 222 -27.93 16.75 1.09
C ILE A 222 -27.95 18.13 1.73
N ALA A 223 -26.82 18.84 1.71
CA ALA A 223 -26.79 20.21 2.19
C ALA A 223 -27.60 21.11 1.24
N ASN A 224 -28.39 22.03 1.80
CA ASN A 224 -29.08 23.06 1.04
C ASN A 224 -28.09 24.15 0.61
N ALA A 225 -27.25 23.80 -0.37
CA ALA A 225 -26.17 24.63 -0.85
C ALA A 225 -26.69 25.88 -1.57
N THR A 226 -26.15 27.05 -1.23
CA THR A 226 -26.49 28.35 -1.86
C THR A 226 -25.22 29.09 -2.28
N GLY A 227 -25.35 30.23 -2.98
CA GLY A 227 -24.22 31.03 -3.44
C GLY A 227 -23.63 30.53 -4.76
N ASP A 228 -22.31 30.62 -4.90
CA ASP A 228 -21.60 30.29 -6.15
C ASP A 228 -21.38 28.77 -6.26
N VAL A 229 -22.45 28.02 -6.52
CA VAL A 229 -22.41 26.55 -6.53
C VAL A 229 -21.50 26.06 -7.68
N PRO A 230 -20.42 25.30 -7.40
CA PRO A 230 -19.53 24.83 -8.45
C PRO A 230 -20.27 23.85 -9.39
N PRO A 231 -20.00 23.85 -10.71
CA PRO A 231 -20.55 22.85 -11.62
C PRO A 231 -20.03 21.42 -11.33
N PRO A 232 -20.74 20.38 -11.82
CA PRO A 232 -20.32 18.98 -11.69
C PRO A 232 -18.91 18.76 -12.25
N ARG A 233 -18.09 17.99 -11.54
CA ARG A 233 -16.69 17.77 -11.89
C ARG A 233 -16.14 16.45 -11.36
N VAL A 234 -15.08 15.97 -12.01
CA VAL A 234 -14.34 14.75 -11.65
C VAL A 234 -12.85 15.05 -11.43
N GLY A 235 -12.15 14.22 -10.66
CA GLY A 235 -10.72 14.42 -10.35
C GLY A 235 -10.49 15.69 -9.54
N VAL A 236 -11.53 16.09 -8.78
CA VAL A 236 -11.54 17.21 -7.85
C VAL A 236 -10.96 16.76 -6.52
N THR A 237 -10.34 17.67 -5.78
CA THR A 237 -9.94 17.42 -4.40
C THR A 237 -10.43 18.53 -3.48
N MET A 238 -10.43 18.26 -2.18
CA MET A 238 -10.78 19.25 -1.18
C MET A 238 -10.09 19.00 0.16
N ALA A 239 -9.96 20.04 0.96
CA ALA A 239 -9.48 19.98 2.33
C ALA A 239 -10.28 20.95 3.21
N ALA A 240 -10.26 20.72 4.52
CA ALA A 240 -10.95 21.57 5.49
C ALA A 240 -9.95 22.37 6.32
N VAL A 241 -10.27 23.64 6.57
CA VAL A 241 -9.61 24.49 7.58
C VAL A 241 -10.70 25.03 8.49
N GLY A 242 -10.66 24.64 9.77
CA GLY A 242 -11.73 24.94 10.72
C GLY A 242 -13.09 24.40 10.27
N LYS A 243 -14.08 25.28 10.07
CA LYS A 243 -15.44 24.94 9.60
C LYS A 243 -15.66 25.17 8.12
N THR A 244 -14.59 25.42 7.36
CA THR A 244 -14.68 25.77 5.95
C THR A 244 -13.98 24.71 5.12
N ILE A 245 -14.64 24.25 4.06
CA ILE A 245 -14.09 23.29 3.10
C ILE A 245 -13.68 24.05 1.86
N TYR A 246 -12.49 23.77 1.35
CA TYR A 246 -11.94 24.38 0.14
C TYR A 246 -11.84 23.33 -0.95
N VAL A 247 -12.46 23.60 -2.10
CA VAL A 247 -12.53 22.70 -3.26
C VAL A 247 -11.82 23.35 -4.43
N PHE A 248 -10.91 22.62 -5.06
CA PHE A 248 -10.10 23.14 -6.15
C PHE A 248 -10.11 22.24 -7.38
N GLY A 249 -10.12 22.88 -8.55
CA GLY A 249 -9.85 22.26 -9.84
C GLY A 249 -10.82 21.14 -10.19
N GLY A 250 -10.29 20.08 -10.80
CA GLY A 250 -11.06 18.99 -11.40
C GLY A 250 -11.21 19.17 -12.90
N ARG A 251 -12.13 18.40 -13.49
CA ARG A 251 -12.43 18.42 -14.93
C ARG A 251 -13.94 18.35 -15.15
N ASP A 252 -14.43 19.09 -16.13
CA ASP A 252 -15.85 19.12 -16.50
C ASP A 252 -16.26 17.98 -17.46
N SER A 253 -17.51 18.02 -17.93
CA SER A 253 -18.06 17.04 -18.89
C SER A 253 -17.51 17.17 -20.31
N GLU A 254 -16.92 18.32 -20.66
CA GLU A 254 -16.25 18.57 -21.94
C GLU A 254 -14.77 18.17 -21.89
N HIS A 255 -14.33 17.66 -20.75
CA HIS A 255 -12.98 17.26 -20.44
C HIS A 255 -11.99 18.41 -20.27
N ASN A 256 -12.46 19.64 -20.04
CA ASN A 256 -11.59 20.77 -19.73
C ASN A 256 -11.16 20.73 -18.27
N GLU A 257 -9.86 20.86 -18.02
CA GLU A 257 -9.31 21.06 -16.68
C GLU A 257 -9.78 22.40 -16.11
N LEU A 258 -10.04 22.42 -14.81
CA LEU A 258 -10.56 23.57 -14.08
C LEU A 258 -9.50 24.10 -13.10
N ASN A 259 -9.59 25.37 -12.73
CA ASN A 259 -8.67 26.01 -11.77
C ASN A 259 -9.36 26.91 -10.74
N GLU A 260 -10.69 26.88 -10.65
CA GLU A 260 -11.37 27.72 -9.67
C GLU A 260 -11.21 27.12 -8.27
N LEU A 261 -11.07 28.02 -7.30
CA LEU A 261 -11.15 27.69 -5.88
C LEU A 261 -12.51 28.12 -5.35
N TYR A 262 -13.18 27.19 -4.70
CA TYR A 262 -14.42 27.46 -3.98
C TYR A 262 -14.22 27.19 -2.50
N LYS A 263 -14.81 28.03 -1.65
CA LYS A 263 -14.99 27.71 -0.23
C LYS A 263 -16.46 27.42 0.07
N PHE A 264 -16.69 26.41 0.90
CA PHE A 264 -17.99 26.02 1.43
C PHE A 264 -17.99 26.21 2.94
N ASP A 265 -18.83 27.12 3.43
CA ASP A 265 -19.07 27.28 4.86
C ASP A 265 -20.07 26.22 5.34
N THR A 266 -19.62 25.30 6.19
CA THR A 266 -20.44 24.18 6.64
C THR A 266 -21.55 24.58 7.61
N SER A 267 -21.48 25.78 8.20
CA SER A 267 -22.49 26.31 9.12
C SER A 267 -23.65 26.97 8.38
N THR A 268 -23.37 27.63 7.27
CA THR A 268 -24.37 28.34 6.46
C THR A 268 -24.77 27.57 5.19
N SER A 269 -24.05 26.51 4.84
CA SER A 269 -24.17 25.81 3.55
C SER A 269 -24.04 26.75 2.35
N LYS A 270 -23.15 27.73 2.44
CA LYS A 270 -22.94 28.73 1.38
C LYS A 270 -21.60 28.50 0.68
N TRP A 271 -21.66 28.43 -0.64
CA TRP A 271 -20.50 28.49 -1.52
C TRP A 271 -20.09 29.93 -1.80
N THR A 272 -18.79 30.14 -1.94
CA THR A 272 -18.21 31.38 -2.44
C THR A 272 -17.05 31.03 -3.34
N GLN A 273 -17.09 31.50 -4.59
CA GLN A 273 -15.95 31.39 -5.49
C GLN A 273 -14.88 32.41 -5.07
N LEU A 274 -13.65 31.94 -4.98
CA LEU A 274 -12.49 32.74 -4.62
C LEU A 274 -11.66 33.05 -5.87
N SER A 275 -10.62 33.87 -5.69
CA SER A 275 -9.69 34.19 -6.78
C SER A 275 -9.01 32.95 -7.33
N ASN A 276 -8.87 32.89 -8.65
CA ASN A 276 -8.09 31.85 -9.34
C ASN A 276 -6.62 31.93 -8.91
N GLY A 277 -5.95 30.78 -8.83
CA GLY A 277 -4.55 30.68 -8.41
C GLY A 277 -3.72 29.82 -9.36
N PRO A 278 -3.44 28.54 -9.02
CA PRO A 278 -2.67 27.65 -9.86
C PRO A 278 -3.30 27.43 -11.25
N ASP A 279 -2.51 26.94 -12.20
CA ASP A 279 -3.00 26.52 -13.51
C ASP A 279 -4.04 25.39 -13.42
N HIS A 280 -4.87 25.29 -14.49
CA HIS A 280 -5.91 24.29 -14.69
C HIS A 280 -5.38 22.87 -14.49
N ARG A 281 -6.06 22.09 -13.62
CA ARG A 281 -5.64 20.72 -13.28
C ARG A 281 -6.76 19.83 -12.73
N SER A 282 -6.64 18.54 -12.99
CA SER A 282 -7.42 17.47 -12.35
C SER A 282 -6.50 16.39 -11.78
N TYR A 283 -6.99 15.55 -10.87
CA TYR A 283 -6.22 14.47 -10.23
C TYR A 283 -4.93 14.96 -9.55
N HIS A 284 -4.94 16.22 -9.10
CA HIS A 284 -3.95 16.77 -8.17
C HIS A 284 -4.26 16.27 -6.76
N SER A 285 -3.41 16.61 -5.80
CA SER A 285 -3.65 16.29 -4.39
C SER A 285 -3.72 17.54 -3.56
N THR A 286 -4.59 17.52 -2.54
CA THR A 286 -4.80 18.63 -1.62
C THR A 286 -4.68 18.14 -0.19
N THR A 287 -4.06 18.96 0.66
CA THR A 287 -3.99 18.77 2.11
C THR A 287 -4.08 20.14 2.78
N ALA A 288 -4.19 20.20 4.09
CA ALA A 288 -4.24 21.47 4.81
C ALA A 288 -3.51 21.38 6.16
N ASP A 289 -3.02 22.53 6.61
CA ASP A 289 -2.71 22.79 8.02
C ASP A 289 -3.79 23.73 8.60
N ASP A 290 -3.53 24.33 9.77
CA ASP A 290 -4.47 25.23 10.44
C ASP A 290 -4.71 26.57 9.71
N ARG A 291 -3.93 26.91 8.69
CA ARG A 291 -3.96 28.20 7.98
C ARG A 291 -3.93 28.09 6.45
N HIS A 292 -3.40 27.02 5.90
CA HIS A 292 -3.09 26.88 4.48
C HIS A 292 -3.77 25.67 3.89
N VAL A 293 -4.29 25.84 2.67
CA VAL A 293 -4.70 24.73 1.81
C VAL A 293 -3.63 24.53 0.75
N TYR A 294 -2.95 23.39 0.79
CA TYR A 294 -1.86 23.05 -0.10
C TYR A 294 -2.33 22.24 -1.30
N ILE A 295 -1.83 22.55 -2.49
CA ILE A 295 -2.17 21.88 -3.74
C ILE A 295 -0.87 21.48 -4.44
N PHE A 296 -0.77 20.20 -4.79
CA PHE A 296 0.40 19.68 -5.48
C PHE A 296 0.05 18.88 -6.73
N GLY A 297 0.82 19.13 -7.78
CA GLY A 297 0.83 18.30 -9.00
C GLY A 297 -0.50 18.23 -9.73
N GLY A 298 -0.83 17.03 -10.23
CA GLY A 298 -2.01 16.75 -11.04
C GLY A 298 -1.75 16.75 -12.54
N CYS A 299 -2.80 16.48 -13.30
CA CYS A 299 -2.82 16.52 -14.76
C CYS A 299 -3.32 17.90 -15.21
N GLY A 300 -2.43 18.73 -15.74
CA GLY A 300 -2.77 19.98 -16.41
C GLY A 300 -2.94 19.83 -17.92
N VAL A 301 -3.26 20.93 -18.58
CA VAL A 301 -3.56 20.97 -20.04
C VAL A 301 -2.38 20.49 -20.88
N ALA A 302 -1.15 20.90 -20.52
CA ALA A 302 0.08 20.58 -21.25
C ALA A 302 0.79 19.31 -20.74
N GLY A 303 0.25 18.64 -19.72
CA GLY A 303 0.88 17.49 -19.08
C GLY A 303 0.81 17.52 -17.57
N ARG A 304 1.50 16.59 -16.92
CA ARG A 304 1.51 16.47 -15.46
C ARG A 304 2.36 17.56 -14.82
N LEU A 305 1.87 18.09 -13.70
CA LEU A 305 2.46 19.20 -12.97
C LEU A 305 3.24 18.68 -11.75
N ASN A 306 4.20 19.46 -11.27
CA ASN A 306 5.03 19.22 -10.08
C ASN A 306 5.15 20.45 -9.17
N ASP A 307 4.33 21.47 -9.39
CA ASP A 307 4.33 22.69 -8.59
C ASP A 307 3.54 22.51 -7.30
N LEU A 308 3.95 23.25 -6.27
CA LEU A 308 3.27 23.36 -4.98
C LEU A 308 2.75 24.78 -4.79
N TRP A 309 1.46 24.87 -4.45
CA TRP A 309 0.81 26.11 -4.09
C TRP A 309 0.19 25.99 -2.71
N ALA A 310 0.04 27.11 -2.01
CA ALA A 310 -0.81 27.23 -0.85
C ALA A 310 -1.81 28.37 -1.03
N TYR A 311 -3.03 28.17 -0.54
CA TYR A 311 -3.96 29.27 -0.29
C TYR A 311 -3.95 29.58 1.20
N ASP A 312 -3.51 30.79 1.56
CA ASP A 312 -3.59 31.30 2.92
C ASP A 312 -5.04 31.72 3.22
N VAL A 313 -5.70 31.05 4.16
CA VAL A 313 -7.11 31.32 4.46
C VAL A 313 -7.35 32.60 5.24
N VAL A 314 -6.32 33.11 5.93
CA VAL A 314 -6.38 34.33 6.73
C VAL A 314 -6.17 35.54 5.83
N ASP A 315 -5.07 35.54 5.06
CA ASP A 315 -4.72 36.63 4.16
C ASP A 315 -5.50 36.57 2.82
N GLN A 316 -6.19 35.45 2.57
CA GLN A 316 -6.98 35.18 1.37
C GLN A 316 -6.17 35.29 0.08
N LYS A 317 -4.94 34.77 0.10
CA LYS A 317 -3.98 34.90 -0.99
C LYS A 317 -3.34 33.59 -1.36
N TRP A 318 -3.04 33.46 -2.64
CA TRP A 318 -2.23 32.37 -3.17
C TRP A 318 -0.74 32.64 -2.94
N ILE A 319 -0.04 31.58 -2.55
CA ILE A 319 1.41 31.51 -2.41
C ILE A 319 1.90 30.42 -3.36
N LYS A 320 2.77 30.79 -4.30
CA LYS A 320 3.46 29.84 -5.17
C LYS A 320 4.82 29.54 -4.54
N TYR A 321 5.05 28.29 -4.17
CA TYR A 321 6.34 27.88 -3.62
C TYR A 321 7.36 27.57 -4.72
N PRO A 322 8.67 27.53 -4.38
CA PRO A 322 9.70 27.17 -5.34
C PRO A 322 9.41 25.84 -6.04
N ASN A 323 9.59 25.82 -7.36
CA ASN A 323 9.40 24.60 -8.15
C ASN A 323 10.56 23.63 -7.87
N PRO A 324 10.29 22.33 -7.66
CA PRO A 324 11.34 21.34 -7.42
C PRO A 324 12.23 21.06 -8.64
N GLY A 325 11.86 21.53 -9.83
CA GLY A 325 12.52 21.27 -11.10
C GLY A 325 12.44 19.79 -11.47
N ASP A 326 13.46 19.30 -12.16
CA ASP A 326 13.53 17.90 -12.60
C ASP A 326 13.74 16.91 -11.45
N LYS A 327 13.98 17.39 -10.22
CA LYS A 327 14.13 16.54 -9.02
C LYS A 327 12.83 15.78 -8.70
N ILE A 328 11.68 16.38 -9.02
CA ILE A 328 10.37 15.78 -8.81
C ILE A 328 9.61 15.82 -10.11
N ARG A 329 9.45 14.66 -10.76
CA ARG A 329 8.66 14.53 -11.99
C ARG A 329 7.20 14.92 -11.75
N GLY A 330 6.59 15.57 -12.75
CA GLY A 330 5.17 15.88 -12.76
C GLY A 330 4.32 14.62 -12.65
N ARG A 331 3.34 14.62 -11.74
CA ARG A 331 2.58 13.43 -11.36
C ARG A 331 1.12 13.69 -11.05
N GLY A 332 0.26 12.72 -11.39
CA GLY A 332 -1.15 12.69 -10.99
C GLY A 332 -1.40 11.66 -9.89
N GLY A 333 -2.42 11.87 -9.07
CA GLY A 333 -2.78 11.01 -7.96
C GLY A 333 -1.67 10.70 -6.95
N PRO A 334 -0.77 11.64 -6.58
CA PRO A 334 0.19 11.39 -5.50
C PRO A 334 -0.50 11.42 -4.13
N GLY A 335 0.13 10.84 -3.12
CA GLY A 335 -0.18 11.14 -1.72
C GLY A 335 0.32 12.54 -1.36
N LEU A 336 -0.47 13.29 -0.60
CA LEU A 336 -0.08 14.59 -0.03
C LEU A 336 -0.51 14.66 1.44
N ALA A 337 0.41 14.94 2.34
CA ALA A 337 0.12 15.02 3.78
C ALA A 337 0.96 16.09 4.46
N VAL A 338 0.38 16.77 5.45
CA VAL A 338 1.15 17.58 6.40
C VAL A 338 1.59 16.69 7.56
N ALA A 339 2.89 16.67 7.85
CA ALA A 339 3.43 15.99 9.02
C ALA A 339 4.64 16.77 9.54
N GLN A 340 4.63 17.06 10.85
CA GLN A 340 5.70 17.81 11.54
C GLN A 340 6.07 19.14 10.85
N GLY A 341 5.04 19.90 10.41
CA GLY A 341 5.20 21.21 9.76
C GLY A 341 5.75 21.16 8.33
N LYS A 342 5.88 19.97 7.74
CA LYS A 342 6.36 19.77 6.37
C LYS A 342 5.26 19.19 5.50
N ILE A 343 5.33 19.47 4.20
CA ILE A 343 4.38 18.98 3.20
C ILE A 343 5.04 17.81 2.48
N TRP A 344 4.51 16.62 2.70
CA TRP A 344 5.05 15.38 2.17
C TRP A 344 4.33 14.99 0.89
N VAL A 345 5.10 14.78 -0.18
CA VAL A 345 4.66 14.21 -1.45
C VAL A 345 5.09 12.75 -1.49
N VAL A 346 4.12 11.85 -1.60
CA VAL A 346 4.34 10.41 -1.54
C VAL A 346 3.91 9.82 -2.88
N TYR A 347 4.84 9.21 -3.62
CA TYR A 347 4.53 8.35 -4.77
C TYR A 347 3.68 9.08 -5.84
N GLY A 348 2.83 8.36 -6.59
CA GLY A 348 1.93 8.89 -7.62
C GLY A 348 2.22 8.32 -9.01
N PHE A 349 1.56 8.88 -10.02
CA PHE A 349 1.69 8.45 -11.41
C PHE A 349 2.44 9.49 -12.24
N ALA A 350 3.70 9.19 -12.63
CA ALA A 350 4.57 10.07 -13.40
C ALA A 350 4.75 9.61 -14.86
N GLY A 351 3.75 8.93 -15.43
CA GLY A 351 3.84 8.16 -16.68
C GLY A 351 4.09 6.68 -16.45
N GLU A 352 4.53 6.35 -15.25
CA GLU A 352 4.56 5.03 -14.62
C GLU A 352 4.23 5.24 -13.13
N GLU A 353 3.93 4.15 -12.44
CA GLU A 353 3.81 4.18 -10.98
C GLU A 353 5.18 4.46 -10.37
N VAL A 354 5.26 5.45 -9.47
CA VAL A 354 6.51 5.80 -8.76
C VAL A 354 6.40 5.58 -7.25
N ASP A 355 7.54 5.41 -6.60
CA ASP A 355 7.67 5.12 -5.16
C ASP A 355 8.63 6.06 -4.41
N ASP A 356 8.91 7.23 -5.00
CA ASP A 356 9.73 8.27 -4.41
C ASP A 356 8.94 9.09 -3.39
N VAL A 357 9.66 9.55 -2.35
CA VAL A 357 9.09 10.33 -1.25
C VAL A 357 9.89 11.61 -1.10
N HIS A 358 9.17 12.73 -1.05
CA HIS A 358 9.75 14.06 -0.88
C HIS A 358 9.01 14.81 0.21
N TYR A 359 9.66 15.80 0.79
CA TYR A 359 8.97 16.83 1.55
C TYR A 359 9.41 18.23 1.11
N PHE A 360 8.51 19.17 1.30
CA PHE A 360 8.78 20.60 1.27
C PHE A 360 8.74 21.15 2.69
N ASP A 361 9.77 21.92 3.06
CA ASP A 361 9.85 22.65 4.32
C ASP A 361 9.46 24.13 4.08
N PRO A 362 8.26 24.57 4.47
CA PRO A 362 7.83 25.96 4.28
C PRO A 362 8.67 26.98 5.03
N ALA A 363 9.32 26.60 6.14
CA ALA A 363 10.14 27.52 6.92
C ALA A 363 11.46 27.84 6.22
N ARG A 364 11.95 26.92 5.38
CA ARG A 364 13.17 27.07 4.57
C ARG A 364 12.90 27.34 3.10
N GLU A 365 11.68 27.09 2.65
CA GLU A 365 11.28 27.05 1.24
C GLU A 365 12.10 26.05 0.41
N GLU A 366 12.46 24.92 1.01
CA GLU A 366 13.33 23.91 0.42
C GLU A 366 12.64 22.57 0.22
N TRP A 367 12.93 21.94 -0.92
CA TRP A 367 12.55 20.56 -1.21
C TRP A 367 13.68 19.59 -0.84
N ALA A 368 13.29 18.45 -0.27
CA ALA A 368 14.19 17.33 -0.03
C ALA A 368 13.54 16.01 -0.44
N GLN A 369 14.30 15.20 -1.19
CA GLN A 369 13.99 13.79 -1.38
C GLN A 369 14.46 13.01 -0.15
N VAL A 370 13.68 12.01 0.25
CA VAL A 370 14.08 11.09 1.32
C VAL A 370 14.08 9.65 0.84
N GLU A 371 15.11 8.91 1.26
CA GLU A 371 15.14 7.46 1.11
C GLU A 371 14.39 6.82 2.26
N THR A 372 13.44 5.94 1.94
CA THR A 372 12.60 5.25 2.93
C THR A 372 12.90 3.76 2.95
N THR A 373 12.78 3.13 4.11
CA THR A 373 13.16 1.72 4.35
C THR A 373 12.02 0.94 5.00
N GLY A 374 12.24 -0.31 5.41
CA GLY A 374 11.23 -1.14 6.07
C GLY A 374 10.32 -1.90 5.10
N GLU A 375 9.06 -2.08 5.49
CA GLU A 375 8.03 -2.77 4.70
C GLU A 375 7.47 -1.83 3.61
N LYS A 376 8.37 -1.32 2.77
CA LYS A 376 8.07 -0.29 1.78
C LYS A 376 7.00 -0.78 0.79
N PRO A 377 5.89 -0.03 0.59
CA PRO A 377 4.91 -0.35 -0.43
C PRO A 377 5.52 -0.28 -1.83
N THR A 378 5.08 -1.16 -2.73
CA THR A 378 5.38 -1.03 -4.17
C THR A 378 4.87 0.29 -4.71
N ALA A 379 5.52 0.79 -5.76
CA ALA A 379 5.09 1.96 -6.53
C ALA A 379 3.59 1.92 -6.83
N ARG A 380 2.93 3.07 -6.64
CA ARG A 380 1.47 3.20 -6.75
C ARG A 380 0.99 4.64 -6.84
N SER A 381 -0.27 4.80 -7.25
CA SER A 381 -0.97 6.08 -7.35
C SER A 381 -2.42 5.94 -6.89
N VAL A 382 -3.14 7.06 -6.79
CA VAL A 382 -4.60 7.10 -6.53
C VAL A 382 -5.04 6.30 -5.29
N PHE A 383 -4.17 6.22 -4.29
CA PHE A 383 -4.39 5.62 -2.98
C PHE A 383 -4.91 6.65 -1.98
N SER A 384 -5.52 6.16 -0.90
CA SER A 384 -5.89 7.02 0.23
C SER A 384 -4.65 7.48 0.99
N THR A 385 -4.58 8.74 1.41
CA THR A 385 -3.41 9.29 2.17
C THR A 385 -3.86 10.21 3.31
N VAL A 386 -3.37 10.00 4.53
CA VAL A 386 -3.64 10.89 5.68
C VAL A 386 -2.39 11.03 6.55
N GLY A 387 -2.08 12.27 6.97
CA GLY A 387 -1.09 12.53 8.02
C GLY A 387 -1.73 12.48 9.40
N ILE A 388 -1.15 11.73 10.33
CA ILE A 388 -1.56 11.64 11.75
C ILE A 388 -0.31 11.81 12.62
N GLY A 389 -0.16 12.98 13.25
CA GLY A 389 1.05 13.32 14.00
C GLY A 389 2.31 13.26 13.14
N LYS A 390 3.21 12.30 13.43
CA LYS A 390 4.43 12.03 12.65
C LYS A 390 4.28 10.93 11.60
N TYR A 391 3.10 10.33 11.50
CA TYR A 391 2.86 9.20 10.62
C TYR A 391 2.12 9.63 9.36
N ILE A 392 2.50 9.07 8.22
CA ILE A 392 1.72 9.18 6.97
C ILE A 392 1.13 7.81 6.67
N PHE A 393 -0.19 7.71 6.71
CA PHE A 393 -0.93 6.51 6.39
C PHE A 393 -1.29 6.50 4.91
N ILE A 394 -1.12 5.34 4.26
CA ILE A 394 -1.64 5.09 2.92
C ILE A 394 -2.47 3.80 2.88
N HIS A 395 -3.46 3.76 1.99
CA HIS A 395 -4.26 2.56 1.74
C HIS A 395 -4.61 2.38 0.26
N GLY A 396 -4.47 1.14 -0.23
CA GLY A 396 -4.88 0.75 -1.56
C GLY A 396 -4.02 1.37 -2.67
N GLY A 397 -4.67 1.80 -3.75
CA GLY A 397 -4.06 2.46 -4.91
C GLY A 397 -3.86 1.56 -6.12
N GLU A 398 -3.63 2.18 -7.27
CA GLU A 398 -3.26 1.49 -8.51
C GLU A 398 -1.79 1.12 -8.47
N VAL A 399 -1.46 -0.14 -8.73
CA VAL A 399 -0.08 -0.66 -8.76
C VAL A 399 0.35 -1.12 -10.16
N ASP A 400 -0.63 -1.29 -11.05
CA ASP A 400 -0.44 -1.67 -12.45
C ASP A 400 -1.56 -1.01 -13.27
N PRO A 401 -1.30 0.15 -13.90
CA PRO A 401 -2.31 0.91 -14.61
C PRO A 401 -2.89 0.15 -15.81
N SER A 402 -4.16 0.41 -16.13
CA SER A 402 -4.80 -0.17 -17.31
C SER A 402 -4.21 0.36 -18.62
N ASP A 403 -4.04 -0.51 -19.62
CA ASP A 403 -3.74 -0.13 -21.00
C ASP A 403 -4.83 0.79 -21.62
N LEU A 404 -6.04 0.76 -21.06
CA LEU A 404 -7.16 1.63 -21.45
C LEU A 404 -7.17 2.96 -20.67
N GLY A 405 -6.15 3.22 -19.85
CA GLY A 405 -6.12 4.34 -18.91
C GLY A 405 -7.36 4.34 -18.03
N HIS A 406 -7.94 5.53 -17.80
CA HIS A 406 -9.10 5.68 -16.90
C HIS A 406 -10.39 5.01 -17.40
N LEU A 407 -10.41 4.44 -18.61
CA LEU A 407 -11.58 3.70 -19.13
C LEU A 407 -11.62 2.26 -18.59
N GLY A 408 -10.47 1.71 -18.20
CA GLY A 408 -10.35 0.38 -17.61
C GLY A 408 -10.00 0.44 -16.13
N ALA A 409 -10.08 -0.71 -15.46
CA ALA A 409 -9.46 -0.90 -14.15
C ALA A 409 -8.03 -1.39 -14.34
N GLY A 410 -7.08 -0.77 -13.65
CA GLY A 410 -5.77 -1.37 -13.41
C GLY A 410 -5.84 -2.44 -12.32
N LYS A 411 -4.67 -2.92 -11.90
CA LYS A 411 -4.54 -3.72 -10.68
C LYS A 411 -4.49 -2.79 -9.48
N PHE A 412 -5.36 -3.04 -8.51
CA PHE A 412 -5.37 -2.30 -7.26
C PHE A 412 -4.72 -3.08 -6.12
N ALA A 413 -4.08 -2.34 -5.24
CA ALA A 413 -3.65 -2.78 -3.92
C ALA A 413 -4.78 -2.63 -2.90
N ASN A 414 -4.60 -3.27 -1.75
CA ASN A 414 -5.56 -3.26 -0.64
C ASN A 414 -4.90 -3.07 0.72
N GLU A 415 -3.57 -3.04 0.79
CA GLU A 415 -2.88 -3.01 2.08
C GLU A 415 -2.85 -1.59 2.66
N VAL A 416 -2.70 -1.52 3.98
CA VAL A 416 -2.47 -0.29 4.73
C VAL A 416 -1.01 -0.21 5.16
N TYR A 417 -0.38 0.93 4.95
CA TYR A 417 0.97 1.21 5.40
C TYR A 417 1.04 2.52 6.17
N THR A 418 2.06 2.63 7.02
CA THR A 418 2.44 3.89 7.66
C THR A 418 3.91 4.18 7.41
N LEU A 419 4.24 5.42 7.08
CA LEU A 419 5.60 5.96 7.10
C LEU A 419 5.77 6.77 8.39
N ASP A 420 6.71 6.37 9.24
CA ASP A 420 7.19 7.22 10.33
C ASP A 420 8.14 8.28 9.74
N THR A 421 7.73 9.54 9.77
CA THR A 421 8.50 10.66 9.18
C THR A 421 9.77 11.03 9.95
N GLU A 422 9.96 10.52 11.17
CA GLU A 422 11.19 10.71 11.93
C GLU A 422 12.22 9.64 11.59
N THR A 423 11.79 8.38 11.49
CA THR A 423 12.69 7.25 11.24
C THR A 423 12.81 6.88 9.76
N LEU A 424 11.91 7.38 8.91
CA LEU A 424 11.79 7.06 7.48
C LEU A 424 11.56 5.57 7.20
N VAL A 425 10.90 4.89 8.13
CA VAL A 425 10.61 3.45 8.04
C VAL A 425 9.13 3.25 7.74
N TRP A 426 8.84 2.48 6.70
CA TRP A 426 7.52 1.97 6.40
C TRP A 426 7.21 0.75 7.27
N LYS A 427 5.98 0.70 7.77
CA LYS A 427 5.41 -0.47 8.44
C LYS A 427 4.08 -0.82 7.80
N ARG A 428 3.90 -2.10 7.50
CA ARG A 428 2.62 -2.64 7.03
C ARG A 428 1.71 -2.89 8.22
N TRP A 429 0.44 -2.58 8.06
CA TRP A 429 -0.59 -2.90 9.03
C TRP A 429 -1.29 -4.18 8.60
N GLU A 430 -1.45 -5.08 9.55
CA GLU A 430 -2.32 -6.23 9.39
C GLU A 430 -3.68 -5.92 9.98
N ASP A 431 -4.70 -6.49 9.37
CA ASP A 431 -6.03 -6.43 9.95
C ASP A 431 -6.01 -7.22 11.27
N GLY A 432 -6.49 -6.58 12.34
CA GLY A 432 -6.54 -7.23 13.65
C GLY A 432 -7.38 -8.50 13.65
N PRO A 433 -7.17 -9.42 14.62
CA PRO A 433 -8.09 -10.55 14.80
C PRO A 433 -9.53 -10.03 14.90
N ASP A 434 -10.45 -10.66 14.17
CA ASP A 434 -11.86 -10.27 14.01
C ASP A 434 -12.15 -9.07 13.08
N SER A 435 -11.26 -8.73 12.15
CA SER A 435 -11.54 -7.82 11.03
C SER A 435 -12.44 -8.47 9.96
N GLY A 436 -13.74 -8.61 10.26
CA GLY A 436 -14.71 -9.09 9.27
C GLY A 436 -14.90 -8.14 8.08
N ASP A 437 -14.52 -6.88 8.25
CA ASP A 437 -14.67 -5.82 7.27
C ASP A 437 -13.30 -5.37 6.76
N HIS A 438 -12.93 -5.73 5.53
CA HIS A 438 -11.79 -5.14 4.84
C HIS A 438 -12.30 -4.51 3.52
N PRO A 439 -11.85 -3.29 3.14
CA PRO A 439 -12.29 -2.65 1.90
C PRO A 439 -11.91 -3.45 0.64
N GLY A 440 -10.93 -4.32 0.73
CA GLY A 440 -10.41 -5.06 -0.42
C GLY A 440 -9.68 -4.14 -1.41
N PRO A 441 -9.21 -4.69 -2.54
CA PRO A 441 -8.42 -3.90 -3.49
C PRO A 441 -9.23 -2.79 -4.14
N ARG A 442 -8.73 -1.56 -4.08
CA ARG A 442 -9.37 -0.39 -4.70
C ARG A 442 -8.42 0.78 -4.88
N GLY A 443 -8.71 1.60 -5.88
CA GLY A 443 -8.06 2.88 -6.13
C GLY A 443 -9.08 3.97 -6.44
N TRP A 444 -8.63 5.20 -6.69
CA TRP A 444 -9.51 6.33 -7.06
C TRP A 444 -10.57 6.66 -5.99
N THR A 445 -10.28 6.29 -4.74
CA THR A 445 -11.15 6.49 -3.57
C THR A 445 -11.14 7.95 -3.14
N ALA A 446 -12.23 8.42 -2.52
CA ALA A 446 -12.16 9.60 -1.68
C ALA A 446 -11.81 9.19 -0.26
N PHE A 447 -10.99 9.99 0.41
CA PHE A 447 -10.52 9.72 1.76
C PHE A 447 -10.37 10.98 2.59
N ALA A 448 -10.49 10.83 3.91
CA ALA A 448 -10.25 11.91 4.86
C ALA A 448 -9.71 11.36 6.18
N GLY A 449 -8.82 12.13 6.80
CA GLY A 449 -8.47 11.96 8.21
C GLY A 449 -9.59 12.51 9.09
N GLY A 450 -9.85 11.87 10.22
CA GLY A 450 -10.85 12.35 11.17
C GLY A 450 -10.95 11.49 12.41
N HIS A 451 -11.91 11.84 13.27
CA HIS A 451 -12.15 11.14 14.52
C HIS A 451 -13.48 10.40 14.49
N ARG A 452 -13.50 9.18 15.04
CA ARG A 452 -14.72 8.41 15.29
C ARG A 452 -14.64 7.77 16.66
N HIS A 453 -15.65 7.99 17.49
CA HIS A 453 -15.69 7.54 18.89
C HIS A 453 -14.40 7.90 19.68
N GLY A 454 -13.89 9.11 19.46
CA GLY A 454 -12.69 9.61 20.13
C GLY A 454 -11.36 9.02 19.63
N LYS A 455 -11.38 8.22 18.56
CA LYS A 455 -10.18 7.66 17.94
C LYS A 455 -9.95 8.27 16.57
N GLU A 456 -8.73 8.73 16.33
CA GLU A 456 -8.29 9.23 15.04
C GLU A 456 -8.11 8.08 14.05
N GLY A 457 -8.35 8.33 12.77
CA GLY A 457 -8.26 7.31 11.75
C GLY A 457 -8.48 7.84 10.34
N LEU A 458 -8.59 6.88 9.41
CA LEU A 458 -8.73 7.10 7.98
C LEU A 458 -10.13 6.63 7.55
N LEU A 459 -10.92 7.55 7.00
CA LEU A 459 -12.15 7.21 6.29
C LEU A 459 -11.85 7.00 4.81
N VAL A 460 -12.38 5.92 4.23
CA VAL A 460 -12.32 5.62 2.79
C VAL A 460 -13.74 5.45 2.26
N TYR A 461 -14.06 6.16 1.18
CA TYR A 461 -15.36 6.10 0.53
C TYR A 461 -15.24 5.83 -0.98
N GLY A 462 -16.01 4.86 -1.45
CA GLY A 462 -16.15 4.52 -2.85
C GLY A 462 -14.85 4.06 -3.51
N GLY A 463 -14.59 4.56 -4.72
CA GLY A 463 -13.46 4.17 -5.56
C GLY A 463 -13.82 3.19 -6.67
N ASN A 464 -12.81 2.67 -7.35
CA ASN A 464 -12.94 1.68 -8.42
C ASN A 464 -12.46 0.31 -7.94
N SER A 465 -13.21 -0.74 -8.28
CA SER A 465 -12.84 -2.13 -8.02
C SER A 465 -11.95 -2.70 -9.14
N PRO A 466 -11.29 -3.86 -8.92
CA PRO A 466 -10.56 -4.55 -9.99
C PRO A 466 -11.44 -5.01 -11.16
N SER A 467 -12.76 -5.13 -10.95
CA SER A 467 -13.75 -5.42 -12.01
C SER A 467 -14.21 -4.16 -12.76
N ASN A 468 -13.63 -2.99 -12.46
CA ASN A 468 -13.99 -1.68 -13.00
C ASN A 468 -15.36 -1.15 -12.56
N ASP A 469 -15.91 -1.71 -11.47
CA ASP A 469 -17.15 -1.24 -10.86
C ASP A 469 -16.86 -0.08 -9.92
N ARG A 470 -17.73 0.93 -9.92
CA ARG A 470 -17.67 1.99 -8.92
C ARG A 470 -18.28 1.49 -7.62
N LEU A 471 -17.61 1.79 -6.52
CA LEU A 471 -18.00 1.35 -5.19
C LEU A 471 -18.68 2.50 -4.45
N GLY A 472 -19.57 2.17 -3.51
CA GLY A 472 -20.33 3.13 -2.69
C GLY A 472 -20.33 2.79 -1.20
N ASP A 473 -19.44 1.90 -0.77
CA ASP A 473 -19.22 1.54 0.62
C ASP A 473 -18.29 2.53 1.31
N ILE A 474 -18.50 2.73 2.62
CA ILE A 474 -17.66 3.56 3.48
C ILE A 474 -16.98 2.65 4.51
N PHE A 475 -15.68 2.85 4.69
CA PHE A 475 -14.91 2.21 5.74
C PHE A 475 -14.20 3.22 6.60
N PHE A 476 -13.97 2.86 7.86
CA PHE A 476 -13.13 3.61 8.77
C PHE A 476 -12.04 2.71 9.34
N PHE A 477 -10.78 3.09 9.13
CA PHE A 477 -9.62 2.42 9.71
C PHE A 477 -9.16 3.15 10.96
N THR A 478 -9.04 2.43 12.07
CA THR A 478 -8.46 2.93 13.31
C THR A 478 -7.15 2.20 13.60
N PRO A 479 -6.00 2.90 13.59
CA PRO A 479 -4.73 2.30 13.99
C PRO A 479 -4.68 2.11 15.52
N TYR A 480 -4.15 0.97 16.00
CA TYR A 480 -3.73 0.81 17.39
C TYR A 480 -2.27 1.23 17.50
N LEU A 481 -2.05 2.55 17.68
CA LEU A 481 -0.72 3.14 17.86
C LEU A 481 -0.16 2.91 19.27
#